data_AF-A0A2N5K7A1-F1
#
_entry.id   AF-A0A2N5K7A1-F1
#
_cell.length_a   1.000
_cell.length_b   1.000
_cell.length_c   1.000
_cell.angle_alpha   90.00
_cell.angle_beta   90.00
_cell.angle_gamma   90.00
#
_symmetry.space_group_name_H-M   'P 1'
#
loop_
_entity.id
_entity.type
_entity.pdbx_description
1 polymer ?
#
loop_
_entity_poly.entity_id
_entity_poly.type
_entity_poly.pdbx_seq_one_letter_code
_entity_poly.pdbx_strand_id
1 'polypeptide(L)'
;MSAPFASHVLIPDVAQFFKAMADETRLAIVRLLALTDLRAGELVERLHLPQNAVSYHLKHLRSLGVLRDRRSSRDARDVYYSVDMERLQALYQAIGDALHPGIAVKRDTSSSTTDAQPRLRILFLCTHNRARSQLAEGITRYLAGDQVEVYSAGD
;
A
#
# COMPACT_ATOMS: atom_id res chain seq x y z
N MET A 1 -10.47 -12.51 18.31
CA MET A 1 -9.08 -12.28 18.74
C MET A 1 -8.16 -12.91 17.71
N SER A 2 -7.82 -12.21 16.64
CA SER A 2 -6.80 -12.62 15.67
C SER A 2 -5.78 -11.49 15.61
N ALA A 3 -4.56 -11.78 16.05
CA ALA A 3 -3.45 -10.84 15.96
C ALA A 3 -3.20 -10.48 14.49
N PRO A 4 -2.85 -9.22 14.16
CA PRO A 4 -2.45 -8.88 12.81
C PRO A 4 -1.06 -9.49 12.60
N PHE A 5 -0.96 -10.45 11.68
CA PHE A 5 0.33 -10.83 11.12
C PHE A 5 0.84 -9.64 10.29
N ALA A 6 1.37 -8.63 10.96
CA ALA A 6 2.30 -7.68 10.36
C ALA A 6 3.53 -8.50 9.97
N SER A 7 3.44 -9.15 8.82
CA SER A 7 4.53 -9.87 8.20
C SER A 7 5.60 -8.82 7.97
N HIS A 8 6.72 -8.96 8.67
CA HIS A 8 7.83 -8.03 8.58
C HIS A 8 8.42 -8.14 7.16
N VAL A 9 7.92 -7.32 6.24
CA VAL A 9 8.43 -7.25 4.86
C VAL A 9 9.84 -6.71 4.93
N LEU A 10 10.83 -7.49 4.50
CA LEU A 10 12.23 -7.09 4.51
C LEU A 10 12.62 -6.43 3.18
N ILE A 11 13.73 -5.67 3.16
CA ILE A 11 14.29 -5.08 1.93
C ILE A 11 14.48 -6.12 0.81
N PRO A 12 14.92 -7.38 1.06
CA PRO A 12 14.99 -8.42 0.04
C PRO A 12 13.62 -8.76 -0.58
N ASP A 13 12.54 -8.73 0.19
CA ASP A 13 11.19 -9.01 -0.32
C ASP A 13 10.74 -7.90 -1.28
N VAL A 14 11.06 -6.64 -0.96
CA VAL A 14 10.83 -5.48 -1.82
C VAL A 14 11.58 -5.61 -3.14
N ALA A 15 12.88 -5.96 -3.08
CA ALA A 15 13.69 -6.14 -4.27
C ALA A 15 13.20 -7.30 -5.16
N GLN A 16 12.79 -8.42 -4.54
CA GLN A 16 12.21 -9.55 -5.27
C GLN A 16 10.87 -9.19 -5.92
N PHE A 17 10.02 -8.43 -5.22
CA PHE A 17 8.78 -7.93 -5.77
C PHE A 17 9.01 -7.03 -6.99
N PHE A 18 9.94 -6.08 -6.93
CA PHE A 18 10.28 -5.25 -8.09
C PHE A 18 10.79 -6.08 -9.28
N LYS A 19 11.65 -7.07 -9.04
CA LYS A 19 12.12 -7.98 -10.11
C LYS A 19 10.97 -8.76 -10.73
N ALA A 20 10.00 -9.19 -9.92
CA ALA A 20 8.83 -9.89 -10.43
C ALA A 20 7.92 -8.96 -11.23
N MET A 21 7.68 -7.73 -10.76
CA MET A 21 6.79 -6.77 -11.42
C MET A 21 7.45 -6.08 -12.62
N ALA A 22 8.77 -6.20 -12.82
CA ALA A 22 9.47 -5.69 -14.01
C ALA A 22 9.19 -6.47 -15.32
N ASP A 23 8.26 -7.43 -15.28
CA ASP A 23 7.86 -8.25 -16.43
C ASP A 23 6.42 -7.95 -16.82
N GLU A 24 6.23 -7.62 -18.09
CA GLU A 24 4.95 -7.16 -18.64
C GLU A 24 3.86 -8.22 -18.51
N THR A 25 4.21 -9.51 -18.67
CA THR A 25 3.25 -10.61 -18.58
C THR A 25 2.77 -10.79 -17.14
N ARG A 26 3.68 -10.73 -16.17
CA ARG A 26 3.31 -10.81 -14.75
C ARG A 26 2.46 -9.62 -14.32
N LEU A 27 2.77 -8.41 -14.79
CA LEU A 27 1.92 -7.23 -14.58
C LEU A 27 0.52 -7.41 -15.18
N ALA A 28 0.43 -7.93 -16.41
CA ALA A 28 -0.84 -8.21 -17.06
C ALA A 28 -1.68 -9.23 -16.27
N ILE A 29 -1.06 -10.32 -15.79
CA ILE A 29 -1.72 -11.31 -14.93
C ILE A 29 -2.24 -10.65 -13.66
N VAL A 30 -1.40 -9.92 -12.92
CA VAL A 30 -1.82 -9.25 -11.67
C VAL A 30 -2.96 -8.27 -11.94
N ARG A 31 -2.91 -7.51 -13.04
CA ARG A 31 -3.97 -6.57 -13.41
C ARG A 31 -5.30 -7.25 -13.72
N LEU A 32 -5.28 -8.38 -14.44
CA LEU A 32 -6.49 -9.17 -14.70
C LEU A 32 -7.08 -9.73 -13.40
N LEU A 33 -6.22 -10.30 -12.55
CA LEU A 33 -6.61 -10.90 -11.28
C LEU A 33 -7.03 -9.87 -10.21
N ALA A 34 -6.63 -8.61 -10.36
CA ALA A 34 -7.09 -7.51 -9.52
C ALA A 34 -8.55 -7.12 -9.80
N LEU A 35 -9.07 -7.44 -10.99
CA LEU A 35 -10.45 -7.15 -11.37
C LEU A 35 -11.40 -8.31 -11.06
N THR A 36 -10.94 -9.54 -11.20
CA THR A 36 -11.75 -10.74 -11.00
C THR A 36 -10.87 -11.98 -10.82
N ASP A 37 -11.38 -12.96 -10.07
CA ASP A 37 -10.71 -14.25 -9.89
C ASP A 37 -10.80 -15.08 -11.17
N LEU A 38 -9.68 -15.60 -11.66
CA LEU A 38 -9.62 -16.37 -12.91
C LEU A 38 -8.92 -17.71 -12.72
N ARG A 39 -9.32 -18.69 -13.53
CA ARG A 39 -8.56 -19.95 -13.69
C ARG A 39 -7.37 -19.76 -14.62
N ALA A 40 -6.40 -20.66 -14.54
CA ALA A 40 -5.23 -20.64 -15.43
C ALA A 40 -5.62 -20.69 -16.93
N GLY A 41 -6.64 -21.47 -17.28
CA GLY A 41 -7.15 -21.55 -18.66
C GLY A 41 -7.74 -20.23 -19.16
N GLU A 42 -8.46 -19.49 -18.30
CA GLU A 42 -9.02 -18.18 -18.65
C GLU A 42 -7.91 -17.14 -18.86
N LEU A 43 -6.80 -17.25 -18.11
CA LEU A 43 -5.62 -16.41 -18.32
C LEU A 43 -4.91 -16.74 -19.65
N VAL A 44 -4.83 -18.02 -20.03
CA VAL A 44 -4.30 -18.45 -21.34
C VAL A 44 -5.10 -17.81 -22.48
N GLU A 45 -6.43 -17.86 -22.40
CA GLU A 45 -7.32 -17.30 -23.40
C GLU A 45 -7.16 -15.78 -23.53
N ARG A 46 -7.12 -15.06 -22.40
CA ARG A 46 -7.04 -13.59 -22.40
C ARG A 46 -5.67 -13.03 -22.75
N LEU A 47 -4.61 -13.73 -22.39
CA LEU A 47 -3.23 -13.29 -22.63
C LEU A 47 -2.66 -13.85 -23.93
N HIS A 48 -3.35 -14.79 -24.59
CA HIS A 48 -2.88 -15.51 -25.77
C HIS A 48 -1.50 -16.16 -25.57
N LEU A 49 -1.27 -16.70 -24.37
CA LEU A 49 -0.03 -17.35 -23.98
C LEU A 49 -0.26 -18.85 -23.76
N PRO A 50 0.76 -19.70 -24.00
CA PRO A 50 0.62 -21.13 -23.75
C PRO A 50 0.50 -21.42 -22.24
N GLN A 51 -0.21 -22.51 -21.90
CA GLN A 51 -0.52 -22.90 -20.52
C GLN A 51 0.72 -23.05 -19.63
N ASN A 52 1.84 -23.52 -20.17
CA ASN A 52 3.10 -23.66 -19.43
C ASN A 52 3.66 -22.30 -19.00
N ALA A 53 3.59 -21.27 -19.87
CA ALA A 53 4.07 -19.92 -19.57
C ALA A 53 3.21 -19.27 -18.47
N VAL A 54 1.88 -19.34 -18.60
CA VAL A 54 0.96 -18.84 -17.58
C VAL A 54 1.20 -19.55 -16.24
N SER A 55 1.33 -20.88 -16.23
CA SER A 55 1.59 -21.65 -15.01
C SER A 55 2.92 -21.27 -14.36
N TYR A 56 3.96 -21.01 -15.16
CA TYR A 56 5.26 -20.54 -14.68
C TYR A 56 5.14 -19.20 -13.96
N HIS A 57 4.47 -18.22 -14.58
CA HIS A 57 4.26 -16.90 -13.99
C HIS A 57 3.40 -16.95 -12.72
N LEU A 58 2.31 -17.73 -12.72
CA LEU A 58 1.46 -17.93 -11.54
C LEU A 58 2.24 -18.56 -10.39
N LYS A 59 3.07 -19.57 -10.66
CA LYS A 59 3.92 -20.19 -9.64
C LYS A 59 4.89 -19.19 -9.03
N HIS A 60 5.52 -18.36 -9.86
CA HIS A 60 6.45 -17.33 -9.39
C HIS A 60 5.74 -16.28 -8.53
N LEU A 61 4.62 -15.73 -9.00
CA LEU A 61 3.84 -14.74 -8.24
C LEU A 61 3.28 -15.30 -6.93
N ARG A 62 2.88 -16.57 -6.90
CA ARG A 62 2.48 -17.28 -5.67
C ARG A 62 3.63 -17.46 -4.70
N SER A 63 4.83 -17.79 -5.19
CA SER A 63 6.01 -17.94 -4.32
C SER A 63 6.38 -16.64 -3.59
N LEU A 64 6.01 -15.49 -4.17
CA LEU A 64 6.18 -14.16 -3.56
C LEU A 64 5.01 -13.75 -2.65
N GLY A 65 3.98 -14.59 -2.55
CA GLY A 65 2.75 -14.30 -1.80
C GLY A 65 1.86 -13.24 -2.42
N VAL A 66 2.08 -12.85 -3.68
CA VAL A 66 1.29 -11.81 -4.37
C VAL A 66 -0.09 -12.34 -4.78
N LEU A 67 -0.21 -13.66 -4.95
CA LEU A 67 -1.45 -14.32 -5.35
C LEU A 67 -1.90 -15.34 -4.30
N ARG A 68 -3.22 -15.44 -4.15
CA ARG A 68 -3.90 -16.53 -3.44
C ARG A 68 -4.51 -17.48 -4.46
N ASP A 69 -4.68 -18.74 -4.05
CA ASP A 69 -5.42 -19.73 -4.82
C ASP A 69 -6.56 -20.34 -4.00
N ARG A 70 -7.70 -20.54 -4.64
CA ARG A 70 -8.88 -21.14 -4.04
C ARG A 70 -9.41 -22.25 -4.94
N ARG A 71 -9.61 -23.43 -4.36
CA ARG A 71 -10.27 -24.56 -5.06
C ARG A 71 -11.78 -24.32 -5.12
N SER A 72 -12.38 -24.59 -6.27
CA SER A 72 -13.84 -24.51 -6.44
C SER A 72 -14.56 -25.44 -5.47
N SER A 73 -15.57 -24.92 -4.77
CA SER A 73 -16.37 -25.66 -3.79
C SER A 73 -17.38 -26.62 -4.44
N ARG A 74 -17.65 -26.50 -5.74
CA ARG A 74 -18.61 -27.36 -6.47
C ARG A 74 -17.97 -28.59 -7.11
N ASP A 75 -16.77 -28.45 -7.68
CA ASP A 75 -16.17 -29.51 -8.51
C ASP A 75 -14.74 -29.92 -8.11
N ALA A 76 -14.09 -29.22 -7.17
CA ALA A 76 -12.71 -29.43 -6.67
C ALA A 76 -11.59 -29.55 -7.72
N ARG A 77 -11.91 -29.55 -9.02
CA ARG A 77 -11.01 -29.71 -10.16
C ARG A 77 -10.38 -28.39 -10.59
N ASP A 78 -11.08 -27.29 -10.39
CA ASP A 78 -10.64 -25.97 -10.82
C ASP A 78 -10.08 -25.14 -9.67
N VAL A 79 -8.94 -24.50 -9.95
CA VAL A 79 -8.24 -23.57 -9.06
C VAL A 79 -8.40 -22.16 -9.62
N TYR A 80 -8.99 -21.29 -8.82
CA TYR A 80 -9.11 -19.86 -9.10
C TYR A 80 -7.97 -19.12 -8.41
N TYR A 81 -7.39 -18.15 -9.10
CA TYR A 81 -6.35 -17.28 -8.58
C TYR A 81 -6.91 -15.89 -8.33
N SER A 82 -6.43 -15.23 -7.29
CA SER A 82 -6.78 -13.85 -6.95
C SER A 82 -5.58 -13.12 -6.37
N VAL A 83 -5.59 -11.79 -6.40
CA VAL A 83 -4.51 -10.99 -5.80
C VAL A 83 -4.63 -11.00 -4.28
N ASP A 84 -3.51 -11.25 -3.59
CA ASP A 84 -3.41 -11.08 -2.15
C ASP A 84 -3.33 -9.59 -1.82
N MET A 85 -4.49 -8.97 -1.59
CA MET A 85 -4.57 -7.53 -1.32
C MET A 85 -3.84 -7.12 -0.04
N GLU A 86 -3.80 -7.99 0.97
CA GLU A 86 -3.15 -7.71 2.26
C GLU A 86 -1.63 -7.69 2.09
N ARG A 87 -1.08 -8.72 1.44
CA ARG A 87 0.35 -8.79 1.13
C ARG A 87 0.78 -7.67 0.20
N LEU A 88 -0.03 -7.37 -0.83
CA LEU A 88 0.27 -6.29 -1.77
C LEU A 88 0.30 -4.93 -1.06
N GLN A 89 -0.63 -4.67 -0.14
CA GLN A 89 -0.63 -3.45 0.65
C GLN A 89 0.60 -3.35 1.57
N ALA A 90 0.98 -4.45 2.23
CA ALA A 90 2.18 -4.50 3.05
C ALA A 90 3.46 -4.24 2.23
N LEU A 91 3.55 -4.80 1.02
CA LEU A 91 4.66 -4.56 0.10
C LEU A 91 4.74 -3.10 -0.34
N TYR A 92 3.60 -2.47 -0.71
CA TYR A 92 3.59 -1.06 -1.07
C TYR A 92 4.01 -0.14 0.06
N GLN A 93 3.62 -0.45 1.30
CA GLN A 93 4.07 0.29 2.47
C GLN A 93 5.57 0.15 2.68
N ALA A 94 6.08 -1.08 2.69
CA ALA A 94 7.50 -1.33 2.85
C ALA A 94 8.34 -0.68 1.73
N ILE A 95 7.83 -0.64 0.50
CA ILE A 95 8.44 0.11 -0.61
C ILE A 95 8.48 1.60 -0.30
N GLY A 96 7.36 2.19 0.13
CA GLY A 96 7.29 3.60 0.51
C GLY A 96 8.30 3.95 1.59
N ASP A 97 8.32 3.14 2.67
CA ASP A 97 9.22 3.29 3.80
C ASP A 97 10.70 3.17 3.38
N ALA A 98 11.02 2.21 2.51
CA ALA A 98 12.38 1.98 2.03
C ALA A 98 12.88 3.06 1.06
N LEU A 99 11.99 3.69 0.29
CA LEU A 99 12.36 4.72 -0.69
C LEU A 99 12.51 6.09 -0.05
N HIS A 100 11.57 6.52 0.80
CA HIS A 100 11.64 7.81 1.46
C HIS A 100 10.65 7.90 2.64
N PRO A 101 11.05 8.43 3.81
CA PRO A 101 10.17 8.52 5.00
C PRO A 101 8.91 9.37 4.78
N GLY A 102 8.88 10.23 3.75
CA GLY A 102 7.71 11.02 3.36
C GLY A 102 6.76 10.35 2.37
N ILE A 103 7.11 9.19 1.80
CA ILE A 103 6.25 8.41 0.88
C ILE A 103 5.49 7.30 1.63
N ALA A 104 6.03 6.88 2.79
CA ALA A 104 5.39 5.99 3.74
C ALA A 104 3.89 6.29 3.88
N VAL A 105 3.05 5.37 3.42
CA VAL A 105 1.59 5.51 3.50
C VAL A 105 1.20 5.44 4.97
N LYS A 106 1.06 6.61 5.61
CA LYS A 106 0.37 6.74 6.90
C LYS A 106 -1.06 6.27 6.68
N ARG A 107 -1.34 5.01 7.03
CA ARG A 107 -2.73 4.60 7.18
C ARG A 107 -3.25 5.37 8.38
N ASP A 108 -4.14 6.33 8.13
CA ASP A 108 -5.06 6.81 9.14
C ASP A 108 -5.98 5.63 9.50
N THR A 109 -5.50 4.74 10.37
CA THR A 109 -6.34 3.76 11.04
C THR A 109 -7.16 4.49 12.09
N SER A 110 -8.13 5.28 11.65
CA SER A 110 -9.06 5.98 12.53
C SER A 110 -10.50 5.57 12.22
N SER A 111 -10.83 4.38 12.69
CA SER A 111 -12.16 3.99 13.17
C SER A 111 -11.91 2.92 14.22
N SER A 112 -12.09 3.06 15.53
CA SER A 112 -12.80 3.96 16.46
C SER A 112 -12.23 3.57 17.85
N THR A 113 -11.96 4.41 18.85
CA THR A 113 -12.86 5.13 19.77
C THR A 113 -11.93 5.71 20.86
N THR A 114 -12.09 7.00 21.20
CA THR A 114 -11.51 7.73 22.34
C THR A 114 -9.99 7.91 22.36
N ASP A 115 -9.60 9.19 22.32
CA ASP A 115 -8.29 9.79 22.62
C ASP A 115 -7.37 10.15 21.42
N ALA A 116 -7.20 11.46 21.24
CA ALA A 116 -6.29 12.21 20.37
C ALA A 116 -6.20 11.82 18.87
N GLN A 117 -7.01 12.47 18.03
CA GLN A 117 -6.64 12.66 16.62
C GLN A 117 -5.25 13.32 16.54
N PRO A 118 -4.35 12.88 15.65
CA PRO A 118 -3.05 13.53 15.50
C PRO A 118 -3.26 14.97 15.01
N ARG A 119 -3.00 15.93 15.90
CA ARG A 119 -3.10 17.36 15.59
C ARG A 119 -2.12 17.70 14.47
N LEU A 120 -2.62 18.35 13.42
CA LEU A 120 -1.76 18.78 12.32
C LEU A 120 -0.74 19.81 12.85
N ARG A 121 0.56 19.51 12.70
CA ARG A 121 1.65 20.37 13.18
C ARG A 121 2.05 21.37 12.11
N ILE A 122 1.97 22.66 12.42
CA ILE A 122 2.23 23.78 11.50
C ILE A 122 3.34 24.66 12.08
N LEU A 123 4.36 24.98 11.28
CA LEU A 123 5.41 25.95 11.62
C LEU A 123 5.35 27.13 10.66
N PHE A 124 5.14 28.34 11.18
CA PHE A 124 5.23 29.58 10.41
C PHE A 124 6.63 30.19 10.51
N LEU A 125 7.29 30.37 9.37
CA LEU A 125 8.64 30.95 9.29
C LEU A 125 8.60 32.35 8.64
N CYS A 126 9.21 33.35 9.27
CA CYS A 126 9.44 34.66 8.65
C CYS A 126 10.89 35.13 8.86
N THR A 127 11.53 35.66 7.80
CA THR A 127 12.95 36.04 7.81
C THR A 127 13.20 37.55 7.83
N HIS A 128 12.14 38.37 7.83
CA HIS A 128 12.25 39.84 7.72
C HIS A 128 11.34 40.58 8.69
N ASN A 129 10.30 39.92 9.23
CA ASN A 129 9.40 40.52 10.20
C ASN A 129 8.70 39.42 10.99
N ARG A 130 9.30 39.05 12.12
CA ARG A 130 8.79 38.05 13.06
C ARG A 130 7.33 38.26 13.50
N ALA A 131 6.80 39.49 13.43
CA ALA A 131 5.39 39.74 13.77
C ALA A 131 4.42 39.01 12.83
N ARG A 132 4.82 38.74 11.58
CA ARG A 132 3.97 38.01 10.62
C ARG A 132 3.81 36.54 10.98
N SER A 133 4.88 35.86 11.40
CA SER A 133 4.80 34.46 11.82
C SER A 133 4.05 34.30 13.14
N GLN A 134 4.20 35.25 14.07
CA GLN A 134 3.43 35.30 15.32
C GLN A 134 1.93 35.55 15.08
N LEU A 135 1.59 36.48 14.19
CA LEU A 135 0.21 36.77 13.83
C LEU A 135 -0.44 35.56 13.13
N ALA A 136 0.27 34.91 12.21
CA ALA A 136 -0.20 33.68 11.58
C ALA A 136 -0.45 32.57 12.61
N GLU A 137 0.47 32.36 13.55
CA GLU A 137 0.29 31.41 14.64
C GLU A 137 -0.98 31.70 15.47
N GLY A 138 -1.18 32.96 15.86
CA GLY A 138 -2.34 33.40 16.64
C GLY A 138 -3.66 33.20 15.88
N ILE A 139 -3.72 33.60 14.60
CA ILE A 139 -4.91 33.42 13.76
C ILE A 139 -5.22 31.93 13.58
N THR A 140 -4.22 31.11 13.28
CA THR A 140 -4.44 29.68 13.05
C THR A 140 -4.92 28.98 14.32
N ARG A 141 -4.35 29.32 15.49
CA ARG A 141 -4.82 28.80 16.79
C ARG A 141 -6.27 29.23 17.07
N TYR A 142 -6.64 30.45 16.72
CA TYR A 142 -8.01 30.96 16.87
C TYR A 142 -9.01 30.25 15.94
N LEU A 143 -8.65 30.06 14.66
CA LEU A 143 -9.57 29.51 13.65
C LEU A 143 -9.71 27.98 13.72
N ALA A 144 -8.61 27.26 13.97
CA ALA A 144 -8.57 25.80 13.90
C ALA A 144 -8.63 25.11 15.28
N GLY A 145 -8.44 25.86 16.36
CA GLY A 145 -8.55 25.36 17.74
C GLY A 145 -7.67 24.13 18.00
N ASP A 146 -8.24 23.13 18.67
CA ASP A 146 -7.56 21.88 19.07
C ASP A 146 -7.25 20.92 17.92
N GLN A 147 -7.56 21.28 16.68
CA GLN A 147 -7.28 20.43 15.52
C GLN A 147 -5.83 20.54 15.03
N VAL A 148 -5.09 21.57 15.50
CA VAL A 148 -3.75 21.90 15.03
C VAL A 148 -2.80 22.23 16.18
N GLU A 149 -1.53 21.87 16.03
CA GLU A 149 -0.43 22.34 16.86
C GLU A 149 0.40 23.33 16.05
N VAL A 150 0.46 24.59 16.50
CA VAL A 150 1.05 25.67 15.72
C VAL A 150 2.22 26.28 16.45
N TYR A 151 3.30 26.51 15.71
CA TYR A 151 4.54 27.14 16.17
C TYR A 151 4.91 28.29 15.22
N SER A 152 5.61 29.30 15.72
CA SER A 152 6.26 30.32 14.91
C SER A 152 7.77 30.34 15.14
N ALA A 153 8.50 30.68 14.08
CA ALA A 153 9.92 30.97 14.11
C ALA A 153 10.20 32.18 13.22
N GLY A 154 11.11 33.05 13.64
CA GLY A 154 11.56 34.19 12.85
C GLY A 154 12.46 35.12 13.64
N ASP A 155 13.45 35.66 12.94
CA ASP A 155 14.42 36.63 13.46
C ASP A 155 13.94 38.08 13.18
#